data_AF-A0A654BUD4-F1
#
_entry.id   AF-A0A654BUD4-F1
#
_cell.length_a   1.000
_cell.length_b   1.000
_cell.length_c   1.000
_cell.angle_alpha   90.00
_cell.angle_beta   90.00
_cell.angle_gamma   90.00
#
_symmetry.space_group_name_H-M   'P 1'
#
loop_
_entity.id
_entity.type
_entity.pdbx_description
1 polymer ?
#
loop_
_entity_poly.entity_id
_entity_poly.type
_entity_poly.pdbx_seq_one_letter_code
_entity_poly.pdbx_strand_id
1 'polypeptide(L)'
;MTPRQIDLVRDSFVHILFAADEASTIFYDRVFALAPESRALFTNDRIVQGRLFMQTLAKIVTGLTAFEAMRPELRALGRRHVAYGAKDHHYAIIGDALRHVVAQFAGADFDPDTDRAWQDAYGLVAQVMIEASHEPHE
;
A
#
# COMPACT_ATOMS: atom_id res chain seq x y z
N MET A 1 -9.83 10.26 7.92
CA MET A 1 -10.73 9.76 6.86
C MET A 1 -12.16 9.80 7.34
N THR A 2 -13.11 10.06 6.45
CA THR A 2 -14.56 9.96 6.73
C THR A 2 -15.05 8.53 6.53
N PRO A 3 -16.22 8.13 7.10
CA PRO A 3 -16.82 6.83 6.82
C PRO A 3 -17.00 6.57 5.32
N ARG A 4 -17.46 7.57 4.56
CA ARG A 4 -17.61 7.47 3.10
C ARG A 4 -16.31 7.16 2.39
N GLN A 5 -15.20 7.80 2.77
CA GLN A 5 -13.89 7.51 2.17
C GLN A 5 -13.44 6.06 2.47
N ILE A 6 -13.73 5.55 3.66
CA ILE A 6 -13.40 4.17 4.03
C ILE A 6 -14.21 3.19 3.16
N ASP A 7 -15.49 3.46 2.95
CA ASP A 7 -16.36 2.62 2.10
C ASP A 7 -15.85 2.61 0.66
N LEU A 8 -15.50 3.78 0.08
CA LEU A 8 -14.94 3.87 -1.27
C LEU A 8 -13.67 3.02 -1.43
N VAL A 9 -12.76 3.08 -0.46
CA VAL A 9 -11.52 2.26 -0.48
C VAL A 9 -11.85 0.78 -0.37
N ARG A 10 -12.78 0.38 0.50
CA ARG A 10 -13.15 -1.02 0.67
C ARG A 10 -13.85 -1.59 -0.56
N ASP A 11 -14.83 -0.89 -1.09
CA ASP A 11 -15.63 -1.33 -2.24
C ASP A 11 -14.76 -1.50 -3.48
N SER A 12 -13.91 -0.50 -3.78
CA SER A 12 -12.98 -0.59 -4.90
C SER A 12 -11.87 -1.64 -4.70
N PHE A 13 -11.47 -1.93 -3.45
CA PHE A 13 -10.47 -2.97 -3.16
C PHE A 13 -10.99 -4.40 -3.36
N VAL A 14 -12.30 -4.64 -3.25
CA VAL A 14 -12.88 -5.97 -3.45
C VAL A 14 -12.54 -6.52 -4.84
N HIS A 15 -12.48 -5.67 -5.87
CA HIS A 15 -12.10 -6.08 -7.23
C HIS A 15 -10.66 -6.61 -7.32
N ILE A 16 -9.74 -6.06 -6.51
CA ILE A 16 -8.35 -6.54 -6.43
C ILE A 16 -8.27 -7.92 -5.77
N LEU A 17 -9.10 -8.19 -4.75
CA LEU A 17 -9.05 -9.46 -4.02
C LEU A 17 -9.34 -10.68 -4.90
N PHE A 18 -10.22 -10.55 -5.89
CA PHE A 18 -10.53 -11.63 -6.85
C PHE A 18 -9.40 -11.92 -7.85
N ALA A 19 -8.45 -10.99 -8.00
CA ALA A 19 -7.37 -11.06 -8.98
C ALA A 19 -6.00 -10.73 -8.36
N ALA A 20 -5.78 -11.13 -7.09
CA ALA A 20 -4.64 -10.70 -6.30
C ALA A 20 -3.26 -10.99 -6.94
N ASP A 21 -3.10 -12.15 -7.59
CA ASP A 21 -1.83 -12.53 -8.24
C ASP A 21 -1.57 -11.64 -9.49
N GLU A 22 -2.61 -11.31 -10.27
CA GLU A 22 -2.52 -10.39 -11.42
C GLU A 22 -2.29 -8.95 -10.96
N ALA A 23 -3.07 -8.48 -9.98
CA ALA A 23 -2.93 -7.15 -9.41
C ALA A 23 -1.54 -6.93 -8.82
N SER A 24 -0.96 -7.94 -8.16
CA SER A 24 0.39 -7.85 -7.64
C SER A 24 1.45 -7.81 -8.74
N THR A 25 1.20 -8.49 -9.87
CA THR A 25 2.11 -8.47 -11.01
C THR A 25 2.17 -7.05 -11.58
N ILE A 26 1.00 -6.46 -11.86
CA ILE A 26 0.87 -5.08 -12.37
C ILE A 26 1.48 -4.08 -11.38
N PHE A 27 1.23 -4.27 -10.08
CA PHE A 27 1.81 -3.44 -9.02
C PHE A 27 3.33 -3.39 -9.09
N TYR A 28 4.01 -4.55 -9.07
CA TYR A 28 5.46 -4.58 -9.07
C TYR A 28 6.07 -4.13 -10.41
N ASP A 29 5.42 -4.43 -11.54
CA ASP A 29 5.89 -3.90 -12.82
C ASP A 29 5.84 -2.37 -12.84
N ARG A 30 4.78 -1.77 -12.26
CA ARG A 30 4.67 -0.32 -12.14
C ARG A 30 5.72 0.26 -11.20
N VAL A 31 5.94 -0.35 -10.04
CA VAL A 31 7.00 0.07 -9.09
C VAL A 31 8.37 0.04 -9.77
N PHE A 32 8.70 -1.04 -10.47
CA PHE A 32 10.01 -1.20 -11.10
C PHE A 32 10.21 -0.41 -12.39
N ALA A 33 9.13 0.06 -13.01
CA ALA A 33 9.18 1.03 -14.09
C ALA A 33 9.50 2.44 -13.56
N LEU A 34 8.97 2.80 -12.39
CA LEU A 34 9.16 4.11 -11.76
C LEU A 34 10.46 4.21 -10.95
N ALA A 35 10.88 3.10 -10.33
CA ALA A 35 12.10 2.99 -9.52
C ALA A 35 12.83 1.68 -9.81
N PRO A 36 13.55 1.57 -10.94
CA PRO A 36 14.27 0.36 -11.33
C PRO A 36 15.24 -0.18 -10.26
N GLU A 37 15.84 0.71 -9.47
CA GLU A 37 16.76 0.43 -8.37
C GLU A 37 16.09 -0.32 -7.20
N SER A 38 14.79 -0.15 -7.02
CA SER A 38 14.05 -0.81 -5.95
C SER A 38 13.97 -2.34 -6.12
N ARG A 39 14.22 -2.87 -7.33
CA ARG A 39 14.27 -4.32 -7.59
C ARG A 39 15.19 -5.07 -6.63
N ALA A 40 16.33 -4.45 -6.27
CA ALA A 40 17.30 -5.06 -5.36
C ALA A 40 16.77 -5.21 -3.91
N LEU A 41 15.72 -4.49 -3.54
CA LEU A 41 15.10 -4.53 -2.21
C LEU A 41 14.13 -5.72 -2.06
N PHE A 42 13.69 -6.32 -3.17
CA PHE A 42 12.74 -7.43 -3.18
C PHE A 42 13.49 -8.75 -3.45
N THR A 43 13.99 -9.37 -2.37
CA THR A 43 14.80 -10.60 -2.45
C THR A 43 13.98 -11.88 -2.49
N ASN A 44 12.69 -11.81 -2.17
CA ASN A 44 11.78 -12.93 -2.19
C ASN A 44 11.34 -13.27 -3.62
N ASP A 45 10.86 -14.50 -3.82
CA ASP A 45 10.14 -14.85 -5.03
C ASP A 45 8.98 -13.86 -5.27
N ARG A 46 8.81 -13.43 -6.53
CA ARG A 46 7.87 -12.37 -6.90
C ARG A 46 6.42 -12.73 -6.54
N ILE A 47 6.02 -14.00 -6.68
CA ILE A 47 4.66 -14.45 -6.35
C ILE A 47 4.46 -14.43 -4.83
N VAL A 48 5.45 -14.92 -4.08
CA VAL A 48 5.41 -14.91 -2.60
C VAL A 48 5.33 -13.47 -2.08
N GLN A 49 6.18 -12.59 -2.59
CA GLN A 49 6.24 -11.18 -2.22
C GLN A 49 4.94 -10.45 -2.58
N GLY A 50 4.30 -10.83 -3.68
CA GLY A 50 2.98 -10.33 -4.07
C GLY A 50 1.86 -10.71 -3.13
N ARG A 51 1.79 -11.99 -2.75
CA ARG A 51 0.79 -12.47 -1.81
C ARG A 51 0.95 -11.82 -0.44
N LEU A 52 2.17 -11.69 0.06
CA LEU A 52 2.45 -10.99 1.33
C LEU A 52 1.99 -9.52 1.29
N PHE A 53 2.28 -8.83 0.18
CA PHE A 53 1.85 -7.45 0.00
C PHE A 53 0.32 -7.34 -0.02
N MET A 54 -0.36 -8.16 -0.83
CA MET A 54 -1.82 -8.12 -0.93
C MET A 54 -2.53 -8.49 0.37
N GLN A 55 -2.00 -9.45 1.13
CA GLN A 55 -2.51 -9.80 2.47
C GLN A 55 -2.35 -8.63 3.46
N THR A 56 -1.18 -7.98 3.45
CA THR A 56 -0.92 -6.82 4.32
C THR A 56 -1.85 -5.66 3.96
N LEU A 57 -2.02 -5.39 2.66
CA LEU A 57 -2.92 -4.34 2.18
C LEU A 57 -4.38 -4.65 2.53
N ALA A 58 -4.83 -5.90 2.39
CA ALA A 58 -6.18 -6.29 2.79
C ALA A 58 -6.42 -6.07 4.28
N LYS A 59 -5.44 -6.41 5.14
CA LYS A 59 -5.50 -6.14 6.58
C LYS A 59 -5.61 -4.64 6.88
N ILE A 60 -4.87 -3.81 6.15
CA ILE A 60 -4.93 -2.34 6.29
C ILE A 60 -6.31 -1.81 5.87
N VAL A 61 -6.80 -2.17 4.69
CA VAL A 61 -8.10 -1.73 4.16
C VAL A 61 -9.26 -2.15 5.08
N THR A 62 -9.23 -3.38 5.56
CA THR A 62 -10.24 -3.89 6.52
C THR A 62 -10.14 -3.19 7.88
N GLY A 63 -8.95 -2.82 8.32
CA GLY A 63 -8.73 -2.14 9.60
C GLY A 63 -8.90 -0.62 9.60
N LEU A 64 -9.20 0.03 8.45
CA LEU A 64 -9.33 1.50 8.36
C LEU A 64 -10.35 2.11 9.35
N THR A 65 -11.42 1.40 9.71
CA THR A 65 -12.39 1.86 10.73
C THR A 65 -11.81 1.91 12.14
N ALA A 66 -10.71 1.20 12.40
CA ALA A 66 -10.02 1.13 13.67
C ALA A 66 -8.52 1.46 13.52
N PHE A 67 -8.21 2.45 12.67
CA PHE A 67 -6.84 2.80 12.29
C PHE A 67 -5.90 3.01 13.50
N GLU A 68 -6.37 3.67 14.56
CA GLU A 68 -5.57 3.88 15.79
C GLU A 68 -5.09 2.57 16.42
N ALA A 69 -5.91 1.52 16.40
CA ALA A 69 -5.53 0.21 16.91
C ALA A 69 -4.44 -0.47 16.05
N MET A 70 -4.30 -0.08 14.79
CA MET A 70 -3.27 -0.59 13.88
C MET A 70 -1.93 0.14 14.00
N ARG A 71 -1.90 1.34 14.60
CA ARG A 71 -0.68 2.17 14.64
C ARG A 71 0.54 1.45 15.20
N PRO A 72 0.47 0.66 16.30
CA PRO A 72 1.64 -0.07 16.80
C PRO A 72 2.23 -1.03 15.77
N GLU A 73 1.38 -1.74 15.01
CA GLU A 73 1.82 -2.67 13.98
C GLU A 73 2.38 -1.95 12.76
N LEU A 74 1.75 -0.85 12.32
CA LEU A 74 2.25 -0.02 11.23
C LEU A 74 3.62 0.59 11.56
N ARG A 75 3.82 1.03 12.80
CA ARG A 75 5.12 1.53 13.26
C ARG A 75 6.19 0.44 13.25
N ALA A 76 5.86 -0.76 13.72
CA ALA A 76 6.76 -1.91 13.64
C ALA A 76 7.09 -2.28 12.18
N LEU A 77 6.10 -2.20 11.28
CA LEU A 77 6.29 -2.40 9.85
C LEU A 77 7.24 -1.35 9.26
N GLY A 78 7.06 -0.06 9.59
CA GLY A 78 7.94 1.04 9.17
C GLY A 78 9.39 0.83 9.60
N ARG A 79 9.63 0.43 10.85
CA ARG A 79 10.99 0.07 11.30
C ARG A 79 11.62 -1.09 10.52
N ARG A 80 10.83 -2.12 10.16
CA ARG A 80 11.33 -3.19 9.28
C ARG A 80 11.65 -2.70 7.87
N HIS A 81 10.91 -1.72 7.36
CA HIS A 81 11.17 -1.15 6.04
C HIS A 81 12.53 -0.45 5.96
N VAL A 82 13.03 0.11 7.07
CA VAL A 82 14.43 0.61 7.15
C VAL A 82 15.42 -0.53 6.91
N ALA A 83 15.24 -1.67 7.58
CA ALA A 83 16.10 -2.85 7.42
C ALA A 83 16.03 -3.44 6.00
N TYR A 84 14.91 -3.23 5.28
CA TYR A 84 14.76 -3.61 3.88
C TYR A 84 15.43 -2.61 2.91
N GLY A 85 15.94 -1.48 3.39
CA GLY A 85 16.53 -0.43 2.57
C GLY A 85 15.52 0.53 1.94
N ALA A 86 14.29 0.58 2.46
CA ALA A 86 13.30 1.56 2.00
C ALA A 86 13.74 2.99 2.39
N LYS A 87 13.40 3.94 1.52
CA LYS A 87 13.65 5.38 1.65
C LYS A 87 12.33 6.11 1.47
N ASP A 88 12.23 7.33 2.00
CA ASP A 88 11.01 8.13 1.96
C ASP A 88 10.40 8.27 0.55
N HIS A 89 11.24 8.49 -0.45
CA HIS A 89 10.76 8.64 -1.84
C HIS A 89 10.13 7.36 -2.40
N HIS A 90 10.49 6.17 -1.90
CA HIS A 90 9.86 4.93 -2.33
C HIS A 90 8.37 4.89 -1.95
N TYR A 91 7.95 5.53 -0.85
CA TYR A 91 6.53 5.56 -0.45
C TYR A 91 5.67 6.31 -1.49
N ALA A 92 6.15 7.43 -2.03
CA ALA A 92 5.42 8.12 -3.09
C ALA A 92 5.21 7.22 -4.32
N ILE A 93 6.26 6.51 -4.76
CA ILE A 93 6.20 5.55 -5.87
C ILE A 93 5.23 4.40 -5.60
N ILE A 94 5.27 3.84 -4.39
CA ILE A 94 4.38 2.76 -3.96
C ILE A 94 2.92 3.23 -3.95
N GLY A 95 2.67 4.44 -3.45
CA GLY A 95 1.33 5.04 -3.46
C GLY A 95 0.78 5.21 -4.88
N ASP A 96 1.60 5.72 -5.80
CA ASP A 96 1.20 5.88 -7.19
C ASP A 96 0.99 4.54 -7.91
N ALA A 97 1.85 3.55 -7.66
CA ALA A 97 1.69 2.21 -8.19
C ALA A 97 0.41 1.52 -7.66
N LEU A 98 0.10 1.69 -6.38
CA LEU A 98 -1.11 1.16 -5.77
C LEU A 98 -2.36 1.79 -6.41
N ARG A 99 -2.44 3.12 -6.48
CA ARG A 99 -3.59 3.81 -7.09
C ARG A 99 -3.75 3.44 -8.57
N HIS A 100 -2.64 3.27 -9.29
CA HIS A 100 -2.68 2.77 -10.67
C HIS A 100 -3.36 1.40 -10.76
N VAL A 101 -2.98 0.45 -9.90
CA VAL A 101 -3.59 -0.88 -9.87
C VAL A 101 -5.07 -0.80 -9.51
N VAL A 102 -5.44 -0.05 -8.46
CA VAL A 102 -6.85 0.13 -8.11
C VAL A 102 -7.65 0.67 -9.29
N ALA A 103 -7.14 1.69 -9.99
CA ALA A 103 -7.81 2.24 -11.16
C ALA A 103 -8.02 1.22 -12.29
N GLN A 104 -7.06 0.31 -12.52
CA GLN A 104 -7.23 -0.76 -13.52
C GLN A 104 -8.34 -1.75 -13.14
N PHE A 105 -8.47 -2.11 -11.85
CA PHE A 105 -9.43 -3.12 -11.40
C PHE A 105 -10.82 -2.55 -11.08
N ALA A 106 -10.91 -1.33 -10.56
CA ALA A 106 -12.17 -0.67 -10.27
C ALA A 106 -12.80 0.01 -11.52
N GLY A 107 -12.01 0.27 -12.56
CA GLY A 107 -12.52 0.78 -13.83
C GLY A 107 -13.31 2.08 -13.67
N ALA A 108 -14.59 2.06 -14.08
CA ALA A 108 -15.46 3.23 -13.99
C ALA A 108 -15.79 3.65 -12.54
N ASP A 109 -15.63 2.75 -11.57
CA ASP A 109 -15.87 3.02 -10.14
C ASP A 109 -14.68 3.76 -9.50
N PHE A 110 -13.55 3.89 -10.20
CA PHE A 110 -12.42 4.72 -9.77
C PHE A 110 -12.61 6.18 -10.19
N ASP A 111 -13.60 6.83 -9.58
CA ASP A 111 -13.89 8.25 -9.75
C ASP A 111 -12.93 9.15 -8.91
N PRO A 112 -12.99 10.49 -9.06
CA PRO A 112 -12.12 11.40 -8.31
C PRO A 112 -12.26 11.29 -6.78
N ASP A 113 -13.44 10.93 -6.27
CA ASP A 113 -13.67 10.76 -4.84
C ASP A 113 -12.99 9.48 -4.33
N THR A 114 -13.05 8.40 -5.11
CA THR A 114 -12.36 7.14 -4.85
C THR A 114 -10.85 7.33 -4.90
N ASP A 115 -10.30 7.99 -5.93
CA ASP A 115 -8.87 8.30 -6.00
C ASP A 115 -8.42 9.12 -4.77
N ARG A 116 -9.19 10.15 -4.39
CA ARG A 116 -8.90 10.95 -3.21
C ARG A 116 -8.94 10.11 -1.92
N ALA A 117 -9.92 9.22 -1.79
CA ALA A 117 -10.02 8.33 -0.64
C ALA A 117 -8.80 7.39 -0.53
N TRP A 118 -8.30 6.88 -1.66
CA TRP A 118 -7.07 6.08 -1.70
C TRP A 118 -5.82 6.89 -1.38
N GLN A 119 -5.71 8.13 -1.88
CA GLN A 119 -4.62 9.03 -1.52
C GLN A 119 -4.58 9.28 -0.02
N ASP A 120 -5.73 9.57 0.60
CA ASP A 120 -5.82 9.83 2.03
C ASP A 120 -5.52 8.57 2.86
N ALA A 121 -6.06 7.41 2.46
CA ALA A 121 -5.81 6.13 3.14
C ALA A 121 -4.33 5.74 3.10
N TYR A 122 -3.74 5.79 1.91
CA TYR A 122 -2.32 5.48 1.73
C TYR A 122 -1.43 6.47 2.49
N GLY A 123 -1.76 7.77 2.41
CA GLY A 123 -1.03 8.84 3.09
C GLY A 123 -0.97 8.62 4.61
N LEU A 124 -2.09 8.24 5.24
CA LEU A 124 -2.12 7.93 6.67
C LEU A 124 -1.18 6.78 7.05
N VAL A 125 -1.21 5.70 6.28
CA VAL A 125 -0.36 4.51 6.51
C VAL A 125 1.12 4.87 6.31
N ALA A 126 1.43 5.51 5.19
CA ALA A 126 2.79 5.90 4.84
C ALA A 126 3.37 6.87 5.88
N GLN A 127 2.60 7.85 6.35
CA GLN A 127 3.03 8.78 7.38
C GLN A 127 3.44 8.04 8.67
N VAL A 128 2.60 7.14 9.17
CA VAL A 128 2.91 6.37 10.40
C VAL A 128 4.18 5.51 10.23
N MET A 129 4.37 4.93 9.05
CA MET A 129 5.55 4.12 8.74
C MET A 129 6.82 4.95 8.63
N ILE A 130 6.75 6.11 7.95
CA ILE A 130 7.88 7.05 7.76
C ILE A 130 8.29 7.68 9.10
N GLU A 131 7.32 8.08 9.92
CA GLU A 131 7.60 8.58 11.27
C GLU A 131 8.37 7.53 12.08
N ALA A 132 7.91 6.27 12.04
CA ALA A 132 8.56 5.18 12.77
C ALA A 132 9.92 4.78 12.18
N SER A 133 10.18 4.99 10.89
CA SER A 133 11.49 4.71 10.28
C SER A 133 12.58 5.69 10.71
N HIS A 134 12.21 6.86 11.22
CA HIS A 134 13.14 7.87 11.71
C HIS A 134 13.37 7.81 13.22
N GLU A 135 12.69 6.90 13.92
CA GLU A 135 12.86 6.73 15.36
C GLU A 135 14.20 6.07 15.68
N PRO A 136 14.85 6.46 16.79
CA PRO A 136 16.04 5.77 17.26
C PRO A 136 15.72 4.29 17.45
N HIS A 137 16.57 3.43 16.89
CA HIS A 137 16.54 2.01 17.24
C HIS A 137 17.02 1.87 18.69
N GLU A 138 16.15 1.42 19.59
CA GLU A 138 16.54 0.97 20.95
C GLU A 138 17.45 -0.26 20.89
#